data_AF-A0A351UUM3-F1
#
_entry.id   AF-A0A351UUM3-F1
#
_cell.length_a   1.000
_cell.length_b   1.000
_cell.length_c   1.000
_cell.angle_alpha   90.00
_cell.angle_beta   90.00
_cell.angle_gamma   90.00
#
_symmetry.space_group_name_H-M   'P 1'
#
loop_
_entity.id
_entity.type
_entity.pdbx_description
1 polymer ?
#
loop_
_entity_poly.entity_id
_entity_poly.type
_entity_poly.pdbx_seq_one_letter_code
_entity_poly.pdbx_strand_id
1 'polypeptide(L)'
;IEKQIKYPLSAKDEQGRLLCGAAIGITANCLERVEALVRSHVDVVVLDSAHGHSANVIRSVKMIKEAYPDLQVIAGNVATGEATRALIEAGADAVK
;
A
#
# COMPACT_ATOMS: atom_id res chain seq x y z
N ILE A 1 26.05 12.24 -1.41
CA ILE A 1 26.60 12.80 -0.15
C ILE A 1 26.02 14.19 0.15
N GLU A 2 26.15 15.18 -0.74
CA GLU A 2 25.63 16.56 -0.51
C GLU A 2 24.15 16.61 -0.10
N LYS A 3 23.26 15.94 -0.85
CA LYS A 3 21.83 15.88 -0.50
C LYS A 3 21.54 15.17 0.83
N GLN A 4 22.37 14.21 1.25
CA GLN A 4 22.18 13.53 2.53
C GLN A 4 22.55 14.44 3.70
N ILE A 5 23.60 15.26 3.56
CA ILE A 5 23.98 16.27 4.55
C ILE A 5 22.91 17.37 4.61
N LYS A 6 22.43 17.82 3.45
CA LYS A 6 21.41 18.87 3.36
C LYS A 6 20.04 18.43 3.89
N TYR A 7 19.68 17.15 3.71
CA TYR A 7 18.40 16.58 4.12
C TYR A 7 18.61 15.32 4.99
N PRO A 8 19.01 15.51 6.26
CA PRO A 8 19.35 14.40 7.16
C PRO A 8 18.12 13.58 7.55
N LEU A 9 16.94 14.21 7.61
CA LEU A 9 15.67 13.58 8.02
C LEU A 9 14.79 13.12 6.83
N SER A 10 15.33 13.08 5.62
CA SER A 10 14.59 12.53 4.47
C SER A 10 14.20 11.07 4.73
N ALA A 11 12.93 10.75 4.48
CA ALA A 11 12.42 9.38 4.49
C ALA A 11 13.11 8.57 3.38
N LYS A 12 13.91 7.59 3.77
CA LYS A 12 14.70 6.76 2.88
C LYS A 12 14.57 5.29 3.25
N ASP A 13 14.70 4.42 2.27
CA ASP A 13 14.86 2.98 2.50
C ASP A 13 16.27 2.64 3.02
N GLU A 14 16.51 1.36 3.31
CA GLU A 14 17.80 0.85 3.79
C GLU A 14 18.94 1.03 2.78
N GLN A 15 18.62 1.24 1.49
CA GLN A 15 19.59 1.50 0.42
C GLN A 15 19.84 3.01 0.24
N GLY A 16 19.16 3.86 1.00
CA GLY A 16 19.29 5.32 0.95
C GLY A 16 18.49 5.99 -0.16
N ARG A 17 17.60 5.28 -0.86
CA ARG A 17 16.67 5.84 -1.85
C ARG A 17 15.49 6.50 -1.14
N LEU A 18 14.91 7.54 -1.73
CA LEU A 18 13.72 8.18 -1.15
C LEU A 18 12.53 7.22 -1.21
N LEU A 19 11.76 7.16 -0.13
CA LEU A 19 10.54 6.35 -0.11
C LEU A 19 9.49 6.91 -1.08
N CYS A 20 8.81 6.02 -1.80
CA CYS A 20 7.76 6.34 -2.74
C CYS A 20 6.54 5.42 -2.54
N GLY A 21 5.36 6.03 -2.47
CA GLY A 21 4.09 5.32 -2.43
C GLY A 21 3.23 5.64 -3.67
N ALA A 22 2.36 4.71 -4.05
CA ALA A 22 1.46 4.88 -5.18
C ALA A 22 0.02 4.44 -4.84
N ALA A 23 -0.96 5.19 -5.33
CA ALA A 23 -2.37 4.83 -5.23
C ALA A 23 -2.79 3.89 -6.36
N ILE A 24 -3.62 2.91 -6.06
CA ILE A 24 -4.19 1.97 -7.01
C ILE A 24 -5.70 1.81 -6.78
N GLY A 25 -6.45 1.64 -7.87
CA GLY A 25 -7.86 1.26 -7.80
C GLY A 25 -8.05 -0.23 -7.55
N ILE A 26 -9.30 -0.64 -7.34
CA ILE A 26 -9.70 -2.03 -7.02
C ILE A 26 -10.34 -2.77 -8.22
N THR A 27 -10.01 -2.36 -9.45
CA THR A 27 -10.52 -2.96 -10.68
C THR A 27 -9.80 -4.27 -11.02
N ALA A 28 -10.29 -5.02 -12.01
CA ALA A 28 -9.76 -6.33 -12.37
C ALA A 28 -8.26 -6.35 -12.73
N ASN A 29 -7.70 -5.23 -13.19
CA ASN A 29 -6.28 -5.06 -13.49
C ASN A 29 -5.46 -4.54 -12.29
N CYS A 30 -5.97 -4.62 -11.07
CA CYS A 30 -5.29 -4.18 -9.85
C CYS A 30 -3.90 -4.83 -9.72
N LEU A 31 -3.82 -6.16 -9.88
CA LEU A 31 -2.57 -6.88 -9.69
C LEU A 31 -1.51 -6.58 -10.76
N GLU A 32 -1.93 -6.40 -12.02
CA GLU A 32 -1.06 -5.96 -13.13
C GLU A 32 -0.42 -4.58 -12.83
N ARG A 33 -1.23 -3.65 -12.30
CA ARG A 33 -0.75 -2.33 -11.91
C ARG A 33 0.21 -2.40 -10.72
N VAL A 34 -0.08 -3.25 -9.74
CA VAL A 34 0.84 -3.50 -8.61
C VAL A 34 2.16 -4.07 -9.11
N GLU A 35 2.12 -5.05 -10.00
CA GLU A 35 3.33 -5.64 -10.59
C GLU A 35 4.21 -4.58 -11.27
N ALA A 36 3.61 -3.71 -12.08
CA ALA A 36 4.34 -2.62 -12.73
C ALA A 36 5.00 -1.66 -11.72
N LEU A 37 4.32 -1.36 -10.61
CA LEU A 37 4.84 -0.50 -9.54
C LEU A 37 5.94 -1.18 -8.72
N VAL A 38 5.78 -2.47 -8.39
CA VAL A 38 6.80 -3.27 -7.70
C VAL A 38 8.07 -3.37 -8.55
N ARG A 39 7.93 -3.62 -9.86
CA ARG A 39 9.06 -3.58 -10.81
C ARG A 39 9.74 -2.22 -10.89
N SER A 40 9.03 -1.15 -10.53
CA SER A 40 9.55 0.22 -10.43
C SER A 40 10.07 0.56 -9.02
N HIS A 41 10.09 -0.42 -8.11
CA HIS A 41 10.52 -0.30 -6.71
C HIS A 41 9.67 0.66 -5.86
N VAL A 42 8.34 0.61 -6.00
CA VAL A 42 7.46 1.24 -5.01
C VAL A 42 7.65 0.60 -3.64
N ASP A 43 7.62 1.38 -2.58
CA ASP A 43 7.77 0.89 -1.21
C ASP A 43 6.41 0.54 -0.57
N VAL A 44 5.35 1.23 -0.99
CA VAL A 44 4.00 1.06 -0.45
C VAL A 44 2.93 1.33 -1.50
N VAL A 45 1.86 0.53 -1.50
CA VAL A 45 0.67 0.78 -2.32
C VAL A 45 -0.52 1.14 -1.45
N VAL A 46 -1.37 2.03 -1.96
CA VAL A 46 -2.59 2.48 -1.27
C VAL A 46 -3.80 2.09 -2.11
N LEU A 47 -4.71 1.28 -1.56
CA LEU A 47 -6.01 1.06 -2.18
C LEU A 47 -6.85 2.33 -2.06
N ASP A 48 -7.16 2.93 -3.20
CA ASP A 48 -7.95 4.14 -3.28
C ASP A 48 -9.42 3.79 -3.57
N SER A 49 -10.19 3.70 -2.50
CA SER A 49 -11.64 3.48 -2.52
C SER A 49 -12.31 4.43 -1.53
N ALA A 50 -13.46 4.98 -1.92
CA ALA A 50 -14.29 5.79 -1.03
C ALA A 50 -14.82 5.00 0.17
N HIS A 51 -15.03 3.68 0.01
CA HIS A 51 -15.51 2.80 1.07
C HIS A 51 -14.69 1.51 1.13
N GLY A 52 -13.83 1.44 2.15
CA GLY A 52 -12.90 0.34 2.41
C GLY A 52 -13.58 -0.92 2.95
N HIS A 53 -14.73 -0.78 3.62
CA HIS A 53 -15.49 -1.93 4.14
C HIS A 53 -16.34 -2.60 3.05
N SER A 54 -15.69 -2.97 1.95
CA SER A 54 -16.33 -3.66 0.82
C SER A 54 -15.59 -4.96 0.51
N ALA A 55 -16.35 -5.94 0.01
CA ALA A 55 -15.78 -7.23 -0.36
C ALA A 55 -14.69 -7.11 -1.43
N ASN A 56 -14.78 -6.14 -2.34
CA ASN A 56 -13.77 -5.92 -3.38
C ASN A 56 -12.46 -5.36 -2.82
N VAL A 57 -12.52 -4.42 -1.87
CA VAL A 57 -11.32 -3.90 -1.20
C VAL A 57 -10.64 -5.01 -0.40
N ILE A 58 -11.40 -5.73 0.43
CA ILE A 58 -10.88 -6.83 1.25
C ILE A 58 -10.23 -7.92 0.39
N ARG A 59 -10.88 -8.31 -0.73
CA ARG A 59 -10.30 -9.26 -1.69
C ARG A 59 -9.04 -8.72 -2.35
N SER A 60 -9.01 -7.44 -2.68
CA SER A 60 -7.82 -6.82 -3.30
C SER A 60 -6.64 -6.79 -2.34
N VAL A 61 -6.84 -6.47 -1.05
CA VAL A 61 -5.77 -6.55 -0.03
C VAL A 61 -5.20 -7.96 0.03
N LYS A 62 -6.06 -8.98 0.19
CA LYS A 62 -5.65 -10.38 0.26
C LYS A 62 -4.85 -10.80 -0.98
N MET A 63 -5.38 -10.50 -2.17
CA MET A 63 -4.74 -10.83 -3.44
C MET A 63 -3.34 -10.19 -3.57
N ILE A 64 -3.20 -8.92 -3.16
CA ILE A 64 -1.91 -8.23 -3.20
C ILE A 64 -0.93 -8.86 -2.21
N LYS A 65 -1.35 -9.11 -0.96
CA LYS A 65 -0.48 -9.71 0.06
C LYS A 65 -0.12 -11.17 -0.26
N GLU A 66 -0.98 -11.92 -0.94
CA GLU A 66 -0.67 -13.27 -1.42
C GLU A 66 0.41 -13.25 -2.52
N ALA A 67 0.32 -12.31 -3.46
CA ALA A 67 1.27 -12.19 -4.57
C ALA A 67 2.59 -11.51 -4.16
N TYR A 68 2.53 -10.53 -3.26
CA TYR A 68 3.66 -9.72 -2.80
C TYR A 68 3.64 -9.60 -1.26
N PRO A 69 4.04 -10.66 -0.52
CA PRO A 69 3.93 -10.70 0.94
C PRO A 69 4.66 -9.57 1.67
N ASP A 70 5.81 -9.15 1.14
CA ASP A 70 6.66 -8.12 1.74
C ASP A 70 6.24 -6.69 1.37
N LEU A 71 5.39 -6.51 0.34
CA LEU A 71 4.92 -5.19 -0.07
C LEU A 71 3.99 -4.62 1.00
N GLN A 72 4.23 -3.36 1.37
CA GLN A 72 3.37 -2.64 2.30
C GLN A 72 2.08 -2.20 1.61
N VAL A 73 0.93 -2.49 2.23
CA VAL A 73 -0.40 -2.20 1.71
C VAL A 73 -1.18 -1.35 2.70
N ILE A 74 -1.60 -0.15 2.24
CA ILE A 74 -2.52 0.71 2.97
C ILE A 74 -3.92 0.53 2.39
N ALA A 75 -4.91 0.21 3.24
CA ALA A 75 -6.29 0.01 2.82
C ALA A 75 -7.25 0.97 3.52
N GLY A 76 -8.29 1.39 2.82
CA GLY A 76 -9.29 2.34 3.32
C GLY A 76 -10.28 2.73 2.23
N ASN A 77 -11.11 3.76 2.41
CA ASN A 77 -11.32 4.50 3.67
C ASN A 77 -12.35 3.84 4.59
N VAL A 78 -12.11 3.85 5.90
CA VAL A 78 -13.07 3.32 6.90
C VAL A 78 -13.37 4.32 8.01
N ALA A 79 -14.55 4.19 8.63
CA ALA A 79 -15.02 5.09 9.70
C ALA A 79 -15.57 4.34 10.93
N THR A 80 -15.46 3.01 10.96
CA THR A 80 -15.95 2.18 12.07
C THR A 80 -14.88 1.19 12.50
N GLY A 81 -14.89 0.80 13.79
CA GLY A 81 -13.94 -0.17 14.32
C GLY A 81 -14.05 -1.55 13.65
N GLU A 82 -15.27 -1.97 13.29
CA GLU A 82 -15.51 -3.22 12.55
C GLU A 82 -14.85 -3.19 11.17
N ALA A 83 -15.04 -2.09 10.43
CA ALA A 83 -14.44 -1.89 9.12
C ALA A 83 -12.90 -1.88 9.19
N THR A 84 -12.34 -1.19 10.19
CA THR A 84 -10.89 -1.19 10.45
C THR A 84 -10.39 -2.60 10.73
N ARG A 85 -11.09 -3.35 11.58
CA ARG A 85 -10.74 -4.74 11.91
C ARG A 85 -10.75 -5.64 10.67
N ALA A 86 -11.77 -5.52 9.82
CA ALA A 86 -11.89 -6.31 8.60
C ALA A 86 -10.71 -6.09 7.64
N LEU A 87 -10.17 -4.87 7.55
CA LEU A 87 -8.99 -4.57 6.73
C LEU A 87 -7.70 -5.12 7.35
N ILE A 88 -7.54 -5.02 8.68
CA ILE A 88 -6.40 -5.61 9.39
C ILE A 88 -6.38 -7.14 9.20
N GLU A 89 -7.52 -7.80 9.39
CA GLU A 89 -7.66 -9.25 9.20
C GLU A 89 -7.46 -9.68 7.74
N ALA A 90 -7.68 -8.77 6.78
CA ALA A 90 -7.36 -9.00 5.38
C ALA A 90 -5.86 -8.93 5.06
N GLY A 91 -5.04 -8.37 5.97
CA GLY A 91 -3.59 -8.23 5.81
C GLY A 91 -3.12 -6.82 5.46
N ALA A 92 -3.94 -5.78 5.68
CA ALA A 92 -3.48 -4.40 5.51
C ALA A 92 -2.41 -4.06 6.56
N ASP A 93 -1.30 -3.46 6.12
CA ASP A 93 -0.20 -3.02 6.99
C ASP A 93 -0.50 -1.65 7.65
N ALA A 94 -1.37 -0.85 7.01
CA ALA A 94 -1.98 0.33 7.61
C ALA A 94 -3.41 0.56 7.12
N VAL A 95 -4.20 1.29 7.91
CA VAL A 95 -5.60 1.62 7.61
C VAL A 95 -5.77 3.14 7.45
N LYS A 96 -6.50 3.54 6.40
CA LYS A 96 -6.86 4.94 6.07
C LYS A 96 -8.36 5.17 6.24
#